data_AF-A0AAW0R123-F1
#
_entry.id   AF-A0AAW0R123-F1
#
_cell.length_a   1.000
_cell.length_b   1.000
_cell.length_c   1.000
_cell.angle_alpha   90.00
_cell.angle_beta   90.00
_cell.angle_gamma   90.00
#
_symmetry.space_group_name_H-M   'P 1'
#
loop_
_entity.id
_entity.type
_entity.pdbx_description
1 polymer ?
#
loop_
_entity_poly.entity_id
_entity_poly.type
_entity_poly.pdbx_seq_one_letter_code
_entity_poly.pdbx_strand_id
1 'polypeptide(L)'
;MMKILTLYLATCAAAAPLAGRATRAFSVLRFNNVADKFSTEGRMDPIISPGAASAHSHGVMGGSNFGLTVQGDQLLHSKCTNSMIKNDKSNYWVPGIWYQSPRNGTFKKVPLFYMQVYYFFDITNDKVEPFPPGLKIVSGEAGKRTPPATGSLQLDPSMGPIQAVQFTCPAQGDPDRYPKGSDGTRGGLADPTNRGAGAGFPVINCDGYASPLRQDVHLPSCYNPAAGLDNHHSNMAFPSDNHGKLDCPAGWVHVPHLFYEVYYDTPRFAADWRPDGRNQPFVLSDGDRTGYSLHADFVSGWDADTLRAIINGCDTGSGGMDTCPTVIGGVNRDDKCVIDSVVPDPTDEWVNVLPGNNPLQGWGAGGY
;
A
#
# COMPACT_ATOMS: atom_id res chain seq x y z
N MET A 1 -2.83 47.63 63.81
CA MET A 1 -2.00 47.63 62.60
C MET A 1 -1.40 46.25 62.44
N MET A 2 -1.96 45.41 61.57
CA MET A 2 -1.48 44.05 61.31
C MET A 2 -1.28 43.93 59.80
N LYS A 3 -0.02 43.93 59.36
CA LYS A 3 0.35 43.75 57.95
C LYS A 3 0.32 42.25 57.66
N ILE A 4 -0.63 41.81 56.83
CA ILE A 4 -0.68 40.46 56.27
C ILE A 4 0.25 40.44 55.06
N LEU A 5 1.25 39.57 55.10
CA LEU A 5 2.22 39.34 54.03
C LEU A 5 1.60 38.34 53.04
N THR A 6 1.24 38.81 51.84
CA THR A 6 0.70 37.96 50.77
C THR A 6 1.86 37.23 50.08
N LEU A 7 1.93 35.91 50.25
CA LEU A 7 2.87 35.04 49.56
C LEU A 7 2.36 34.78 48.14
N TYR A 8 3.07 35.24 47.11
CA TYR A 8 2.83 34.84 45.73
C TYR A 8 3.36 33.41 45.51
N LEU A 9 2.47 32.41 45.44
CA LEU A 9 2.82 31.13 44.85
C LEU A 9 2.84 31.30 43.34
N ALA A 10 4.04 31.25 42.76
CA ALA A 10 4.21 31.02 41.33
C ALA A 10 3.73 29.60 41.01
N THR A 11 2.57 29.48 40.39
CA THR A 11 2.13 28.23 39.77
C THR A 11 3.02 27.97 38.55
N CYS A 12 3.98 27.05 38.69
CA CYS A 12 4.60 26.42 37.52
C CYS A 12 3.48 25.84 36.66
N ALA A 13 3.32 26.35 35.45
CA ALA A 13 2.52 25.69 34.43
C ALA A 13 3.09 24.28 34.25
N ALA A 14 2.30 23.27 34.57
CA ALA A 14 2.63 21.89 34.25
C ALA A 14 2.88 21.81 32.73
N ALA A 15 4.06 21.35 32.33
CA ALA A 15 4.28 20.92 30.96
C ALA A 15 3.18 19.91 30.61
N ALA A 16 2.42 20.18 29.55
CA ALA A 16 1.51 19.18 28.99
C ALA A 16 2.30 17.89 28.76
N PRO A 17 1.75 16.71 29.06
CA PRO A 17 2.45 15.45 28.83
C PRO A 17 2.83 15.38 27.34
N LEU A 18 4.09 15.03 27.08
CA LEU A 18 4.61 14.77 25.73
C LEU A 18 3.63 13.86 24.99
N ALA A 19 3.00 14.40 23.95
CA ALA A 19 2.08 13.65 23.11
C ALA A 19 2.89 12.64 22.29
N GLY A 20 2.87 11.37 22.70
CA GLY A 20 3.54 10.23 22.08
C GLY A 20 2.75 8.94 22.33
N ARG A 21 3.05 7.86 21.61
CA ARG A 21 2.36 6.56 21.76
C ARG A 21 3.28 5.52 22.37
N ALA A 22 2.90 4.99 23.54
CA ALA A 22 3.73 4.08 24.32
C ALA A 22 3.62 2.60 23.90
N THR A 23 2.56 2.23 23.19
CA THR A 23 2.30 0.87 22.72
C THR A 23 1.94 0.88 21.25
N ARG A 24 2.47 -0.10 20.50
CA ARG A 24 2.04 -0.34 19.12
C ARG A 24 0.60 -0.83 19.13
N ALA A 25 -0.20 -0.35 18.19
CA ALA A 25 -1.53 -0.87 17.94
C ALA A 25 -1.80 -0.84 16.44
N PHE A 26 -2.67 -1.71 15.96
CA PHE A 26 -3.03 -1.71 14.55
C PHE A 26 -4.43 -2.21 14.31
N SER A 27 -4.97 -1.88 13.15
CA SER A 27 -6.26 -2.39 12.70
C SER A 27 -6.29 -2.51 11.18
N VAL A 28 -7.01 -3.51 10.69
CA VAL A 28 -7.08 -3.79 9.26
C VAL A 28 -8.33 -3.17 8.66
N LEU A 29 -8.15 -2.23 7.74
CA LEU A 29 -9.19 -1.76 6.85
C LEU A 29 -9.49 -2.85 5.81
N ARG A 30 -10.76 -3.22 5.71
CA ARG A 30 -11.28 -4.19 4.75
C ARG A 30 -12.18 -3.47 3.75
N PHE A 31 -12.34 -4.05 2.58
CA PHE A 31 -13.21 -3.54 1.52
C PHE A 31 -14.33 -4.54 1.23
N ASN A 32 -15.53 -4.03 0.93
CA ASN A 32 -16.62 -4.80 0.36
C ASN A 32 -16.54 -4.68 -1.16
N ASN A 33 -15.83 -5.59 -1.81
CA ASN A 33 -15.72 -5.61 -3.26
C ASN A 33 -16.53 -6.77 -3.86
N VAL A 34 -16.98 -6.57 -5.09
CA VAL A 34 -17.42 -7.69 -5.93
C VAL A 34 -16.24 -8.66 -6.06
N ALA A 35 -16.52 -9.95 -5.90
CA ALA A 35 -15.51 -11.01 -6.03
C ALA A 35 -14.69 -10.83 -7.32
N ASP A 36 -13.40 -11.14 -7.24
CA ASP A 36 -12.44 -11.09 -8.36
C ASP A 36 -12.06 -9.68 -8.85
N LYS A 37 -12.54 -8.60 -8.21
CA LYS A 37 -12.43 -7.24 -8.75
C LYS A 37 -12.02 -6.17 -7.73
N PHE A 38 -11.26 -5.20 -8.22
CA PHE A 38 -11.16 -3.86 -7.63
C PHE A 38 -12.45 -3.06 -7.85
N SER A 39 -12.58 -1.88 -7.22
CA SER A 39 -13.72 -0.97 -7.48
C SER A 39 -13.66 -0.39 -8.90
N THR A 40 -12.45 -0.16 -9.41
CA THR A 40 -12.18 0.11 -10.83
C THR A 40 -10.77 -0.34 -11.19
N GLU A 41 -10.55 -0.55 -12.49
CA GLU A 41 -9.25 -0.82 -13.07
C GLU A 41 -9.06 0.02 -14.33
N GLY A 42 -7.83 0.48 -14.58
CA GLY A 42 -7.52 1.26 -15.77
C GLY A 42 -6.30 2.15 -15.59
N ARG A 43 -5.99 2.90 -16.64
CA ARG A 43 -4.82 3.81 -16.71
C ARG A 43 -5.15 5.17 -16.09
N MET A 44 -5.55 5.17 -14.83
CA MET A 44 -5.91 6.39 -14.09
C MET A 44 -4.98 6.54 -12.88
N ASP A 45 -4.22 7.62 -12.86
CA ASP A 45 -3.32 7.97 -11.76
C ASP A 45 -3.30 9.50 -11.57
N PRO A 46 -4.10 10.05 -10.65
CA PRO A 46 -4.18 11.48 -10.42
C PRO A 46 -2.96 12.07 -9.68
N ILE A 47 -2.01 11.24 -9.24
CA ILE A 47 -0.77 11.71 -8.60
C ILE A 47 0.33 11.87 -9.65
N ILE A 48 0.59 10.80 -10.42
CA ILE A 48 1.71 10.75 -11.37
C ILE A 48 1.34 11.40 -12.70
N SER A 49 0.11 11.20 -13.19
CA SER A 49 -0.35 11.67 -14.50
C SER A 49 -1.64 12.50 -14.40
N PRO A 50 -1.67 13.59 -13.60
CA PRO A 50 -2.88 14.37 -13.39
C PRO A 50 -3.45 14.91 -14.70
N GLY A 51 -4.71 14.57 -14.97
CA GLY A 51 -5.47 14.98 -16.16
C GLY A 51 -5.19 14.16 -17.43
N ALA A 52 -4.35 13.13 -17.35
CA ALA A 52 -3.98 12.30 -18.50
C ALA A 52 -4.03 10.80 -18.16
N ALA A 53 -4.00 9.95 -19.19
CA ALA A 53 -3.87 8.51 -18.99
C ALA A 53 -2.49 8.17 -18.38
N SER A 54 -2.49 7.40 -17.29
CA SER A 54 -1.26 6.86 -16.69
C SER A 54 -0.48 5.98 -17.66
N ALA A 55 0.83 5.82 -17.50
CA ALA A 55 1.66 4.97 -18.36
C ALA A 55 1.18 3.49 -18.34
N HIS A 56 0.79 2.99 -17.19
CA HIS A 56 0.30 1.63 -16.96
C HIS A 56 -1.03 1.64 -16.20
N SER A 57 -1.56 0.44 -15.97
CA SER A 57 -2.89 0.26 -15.35
C SER A 57 -2.80 -0.06 -13.88
N HIS A 58 -3.74 0.46 -13.11
CA HIS A 58 -3.86 0.26 -11.67
C HIS A 58 -5.20 -0.37 -11.31
N GLY A 59 -5.20 -1.16 -10.24
CA GLY A 59 -6.43 -1.59 -9.55
C GLY A 59 -6.68 -0.67 -8.35
N VAL A 60 -7.88 -0.10 -8.28
CA VAL A 60 -8.23 0.98 -7.33
C VAL A 60 -9.37 0.55 -6.40
N MET A 61 -9.17 0.76 -5.10
CA MET A 61 -10.22 0.69 -4.07
C MET A 61 -10.55 2.10 -3.55
N GLY A 62 -11.74 2.26 -2.96
CA GLY A 62 -12.09 3.45 -2.19
C GLY A 62 -13.36 4.19 -2.61
N GLY A 63 -13.32 5.51 -2.44
CA GLY A 63 -14.40 6.43 -2.75
C GLY A 63 -14.65 6.62 -4.25
N SER A 64 -15.92 6.83 -4.62
CA SER A 64 -16.33 6.96 -6.03
C SER A 64 -15.95 8.25 -6.75
N ASN A 65 -15.45 9.27 -6.04
CA ASN A 65 -15.04 10.53 -6.67
C ASN A 65 -13.57 10.52 -7.16
N PHE A 66 -13.07 9.34 -7.51
CA PHE A 66 -11.78 9.12 -8.13
C PHE A 66 -11.84 9.40 -9.64
N GLY A 67 -10.74 9.85 -10.24
CA GLY A 67 -10.64 10.10 -11.67
C GLY A 67 -9.23 10.51 -12.08
N LEU A 68 -9.08 11.06 -13.29
CA LEU A 68 -7.78 11.54 -13.79
C LEU A 68 -7.20 12.71 -12.97
N THR A 69 -8.04 13.39 -12.20
CA THR A 69 -7.62 14.44 -11.26
C THR A 69 -8.32 14.25 -9.92
N VAL A 70 -7.59 14.47 -8.84
CA VAL A 70 -8.13 14.60 -7.49
C VAL A 70 -7.52 15.85 -6.86
N GLN A 71 -8.38 16.79 -6.44
CA GLN A 71 -8.00 18.09 -5.90
C GLN A 71 -8.62 18.31 -4.51
N GLY A 72 -7.83 18.81 -3.56
CA GLY A 72 -8.31 19.15 -2.22
C GLY A 72 -9.10 18.02 -1.56
N ASP A 73 -10.30 18.34 -1.07
CA ASP A 73 -11.20 17.43 -0.36
C ASP A 73 -12.19 16.68 -1.27
N GLN A 74 -11.99 16.69 -2.60
CA GLN A 74 -12.86 16.06 -3.61
C GLN A 74 -13.37 14.67 -3.19
N LEU A 75 -12.50 13.82 -2.62
CA LEU A 75 -12.86 12.46 -2.22
C LEU A 75 -13.90 12.40 -1.10
N LEU A 76 -13.93 13.36 -0.17
CA LEU A 76 -14.96 13.42 0.88
C LEU A 76 -16.38 13.54 0.31
N HIS A 77 -16.51 14.01 -0.93
CA HIS A 77 -17.78 14.14 -1.66
C HIS A 77 -18.15 12.90 -2.49
N SER A 78 -17.45 11.77 -2.29
CA SER A 78 -17.77 10.51 -2.96
C SER A 78 -19.19 10.03 -2.64
N LYS A 79 -19.95 9.69 -3.69
CA LYS A 79 -21.32 9.17 -3.58
C LYS A 79 -21.37 7.82 -2.85
N CYS A 80 -20.33 7.01 -3.00
CA CYS A 80 -20.15 5.74 -2.31
C CYS A 80 -18.66 5.50 -1.99
N THR A 81 -18.38 4.46 -1.21
CA THR A 81 -17.04 3.89 -1.01
C THR A 81 -17.19 2.39 -0.91
N ASN A 82 -16.22 1.60 -1.37
CA ASN A 82 -16.19 0.18 -1.07
C ASN A 82 -15.41 -0.13 0.23
N SER A 83 -14.87 0.87 0.92
CA SER A 83 -14.32 0.71 2.27
C SER A 83 -15.41 0.27 3.26
N MET A 84 -15.06 -0.62 4.20
CA MET A 84 -15.98 -1.02 5.28
C MET A 84 -16.21 0.07 6.32
N ILE A 85 -15.44 1.16 6.30
CA ILE A 85 -15.69 2.33 7.15
C ILE A 85 -16.39 3.39 6.30
N LYS A 86 -17.64 3.75 6.61
CA LYS A 86 -18.46 4.64 5.76
C LYS A 86 -17.78 5.99 5.50
N ASN A 87 -17.08 6.48 6.50
CA ASN A 87 -16.43 7.78 6.52
C ASN A 87 -15.00 7.75 5.97
N ASP A 88 -14.55 6.61 5.45
CA ASP A 88 -13.36 6.51 4.63
C ASP A 88 -13.73 6.55 3.14
N LYS A 89 -13.47 7.69 2.51
CA LYS A 89 -13.62 7.91 1.07
C LYS A 89 -12.27 7.98 0.35
N SER A 90 -11.18 7.62 1.02
CA SER A 90 -9.84 7.62 0.43
C SER A 90 -9.76 6.69 -0.76
N ASN A 91 -8.76 6.88 -1.62
CA ASN A 91 -8.43 5.93 -2.69
C ASN A 91 -7.08 5.26 -2.42
N TYR A 92 -7.03 3.96 -2.72
CA TYR A 92 -5.88 3.09 -2.50
C TYR A 92 -5.66 2.30 -3.79
N TRP A 93 -4.47 2.35 -4.39
CA TRP A 93 -4.22 1.61 -5.63
C TRP A 93 -2.80 1.10 -5.79
N VAL A 94 -2.67 0.08 -6.63
CA VAL A 94 -1.43 -0.64 -6.96
C VAL A 94 -1.44 -1.01 -8.46
N PRO A 95 -0.27 -1.22 -9.10
CA PRO A 95 -0.21 -1.80 -10.43
C PRO A 95 -0.75 -3.24 -10.40
N GLY A 96 -1.67 -3.54 -11.31
CA GLY A 96 -2.25 -4.87 -11.44
C GLY A 96 -1.26 -5.91 -11.96
N ILE A 97 -1.51 -7.19 -11.66
CA ILE A 97 -0.74 -8.32 -12.18
C ILE A 97 -1.43 -8.94 -13.39
N TRP A 98 -0.64 -9.26 -14.42
CA TRP A 98 -1.06 -9.96 -15.63
C TRP A 98 -0.31 -11.28 -15.77
N TYR A 99 -0.99 -12.33 -16.20
CA TYR A 99 -0.41 -13.61 -16.57
C TYR A 99 -0.05 -13.61 -18.06
N GLN A 100 1.21 -13.85 -18.39
CA GLN A 100 1.69 -14.09 -19.73
C GLN A 100 1.64 -15.60 -20.05
N SER A 101 0.84 -15.97 -21.04
CA SER A 101 0.71 -17.34 -21.50
C SER A 101 2.03 -17.87 -22.06
N PRO A 102 2.58 -18.98 -21.52
CA PRO A 102 3.78 -19.60 -22.07
C PRO A 102 3.53 -20.28 -23.42
N ARG A 103 2.28 -20.42 -23.86
CA ARG A 103 1.91 -21.10 -25.12
C ARG A 103 1.99 -20.18 -26.33
N ASN A 104 1.58 -18.92 -26.18
CA ASN A 104 1.40 -17.98 -27.29
C ASN A 104 1.79 -16.52 -26.92
N GLY A 105 2.22 -16.26 -25.69
CA GLY A 105 2.68 -14.94 -25.24
C GLY A 105 1.57 -13.92 -24.95
N THR A 106 0.29 -14.26 -25.14
CA THR A 106 -0.83 -13.35 -24.81
C THR A 106 -0.99 -13.17 -23.31
N PHE A 107 -1.61 -12.06 -22.91
CA PHE A 107 -1.79 -11.69 -21.51
C PHE A 107 -3.22 -11.87 -21.05
N LYS A 108 -3.41 -12.30 -19.82
CA LYS A 108 -4.70 -12.36 -19.13
C LYS A 108 -4.57 -11.69 -17.77
N LYS A 109 -5.52 -10.84 -17.41
CA LYS A 109 -5.53 -10.20 -16.09
C LYS A 109 -5.62 -11.26 -14.99
N VAL A 110 -4.80 -11.14 -13.95
CA VAL A 110 -4.91 -12.00 -12.77
C VAL A 110 -5.99 -11.41 -11.86
N PRO A 111 -7.07 -12.15 -11.54
CA PRO A 111 -8.14 -11.64 -10.70
C PRO A 111 -7.65 -11.27 -9.29
N LEU A 112 -8.25 -10.22 -8.71
CA LEU A 112 -8.03 -9.87 -7.31
C LEU A 112 -8.70 -10.91 -6.42
N PHE A 113 -7.98 -11.50 -5.47
CA PHE A 113 -8.60 -12.32 -4.44
C PHE A 113 -9.22 -11.43 -3.36
N TYR A 114 -8.42 -10.57 -2.71
CA TYR A 114 -8.87 -9.43 -1.91
C TYR A 114 -7.72 -8.45 -1.66
N MET A 115 -8.07 -7.24 -1.21
CA MET A 115 -7.12 -6.25 -0.70
C MET A 115 -7.46 -5.91 0.75
N GLN A 116 -6.42 -5.71 1.56
CA GLN A 116 -6.52 -5.19 2.92
C GLN A 116 -5.49 -4.08 3.12
N VAL A 117 -5.85 -3.08 3.93
CA VAL A 117 -4.94 -1.99 4.30
C VAL A 117 -4.79 -1.95 5.81
N TYR A 118 -3.59 -2.19 6.29
CA TYR A 118 -3.25 -2.12 7.70
C TYR A 118 -2.98 -0.67 8.04
N TYR A 119 -3.60 -0.20 9.13
CA TYR A 119 -3.30 1.06 9.77
C TYR A 119 -2.49 0.76 11.01
N PHE A 120 -1.18 0.97 10.93
CA PHE A 120 -0.30 0.91 12.08
C PHE A 120 -0.25 2.28 12.75
N PHE A 121 -0.32 2.28 14.07
CA PHE A 121 0.08 3.43 14.87
C PHE A 121 1.22 2.99 15.78
N ASP A 122 2.43 3.20 15.25
CA ASP A 122 3.68 2.71 15.79
C ASP A 122 4.02 3.39 17.13
N ILE A 123 4.98 2.80 17.86
CA ILE A 123 5.50 3.42 19.08
C ILE A 123 6.33 4.63 18.65
N THR A 124 6.00 5.81 19.16
CA THR A 124 6.59 7.08 18.72
C THR A 124 6.59 8.09 19.85
N ASN A 125 7.50 9.05 19.81
CA ASN A 125 7.44 10.27 20.63
C ASN A 125 6.52 11.33 20.03
N ASP A 126 6.03 11.14 18.81
CA ASP A 126 5.15 12.09 18.13
C ASP A 126 3.68 11.84 18.46
N LYS A 127 2.88 12.89 18.28
CA LYS A 127 1.44 12.73 18.19
C LYS A 127 1.05 12.26 16.79
N VAL A 128 0.44 11.08 16.70
CA VAL A 128 -0.16 10.62 15.45
C VAL A 128 -1.47 11.39 15.19
N GLU A 129 -1.56 12.07 14.06
CA GLU A 129 -2.70 12.86 13.62
C GLU A 129 -3.40 12.21 12.40
N PRO A 130 -4.69 12.48 12.17
CA PRO A 130 -5.36 12.07 10.94
C PRO A 130 -4.66 12.61 9.68
N PHE A 131 -4.74 11.87 8.58
CA PHE A 131 -4.33 12.38 7.28
C PHE A 131 -5.10 13.65 6.94
N PRO A 132 -4.43 14.72 6.47
CA PRO A 132 -5.13 15.84 5.84
C PRO A 132 -5.95 15.33 4.63
N PRO A 133 -7.17 15.84 4.40
CA PRO A 133 -7.92 15.55 3.17
C PRO A 133 -7.11 15.92 1.94
N GLY A 134 -7.05 15.04 0.95
CA GLY A 134 -6.31 15.25 -0.29
C GLY A 134 -4.81 14.98 -0.22
N LEU A 135 -4.25 14.58 0.94
CA LEU A 135 -2.85 14.18 1.02
C LEU A 135 -2.56 13.04 0.03
N LYS A 136 -1.57 13.26 -0.85
CA LYS A 136 -1.12 12.29 -1.85
C LYS A 136 0.18 11.63 -1.38
N ILE A 137 0.20 10.31 -1.38
CA ILE A 137 1.35 9.50 -0.99
C ILE A 137 1.64 8.49 -2.10
N VAL A 138 2.91 8.33 -2.43
CA VAL A 138 3.42 7.27 -3.30
C VAL A 138 4.53 6.56 -2.56
N SER A 139 4.57 5.23 -2.68
CA SER A 139 5.65 4.41 -2.14
C SER A 139 6.05 3.31 -3.09
N GLY A 140 7.34 3.01 -3.17
CA GLY A 140 7.92 2.23 -4.26
C GLY A 140 8.20 3.08 -5.49
N GLU A 141 8.76 2.46 -6.53
CA GLU A 141 9.27 3.17 -7.70
C GLU A 141 8.87 2.42 -8.98
N ALA A 142 7.91 2.97 -9.74
CA ALA A 142 7.44 2.35 -10.98
C ALA A 142 8.56 2.13 -12.02
N GLY A 143 9.62 2.94 -12.00
CA GLY A 143 10.77 2.80 -12.90
C GLY A 143 11.84 1.80 -12.43
N LYS A 144 11.73 1.24 -11.22
CA LYS A 144 12.79 0.39 -10.65
C LYS A 144 12.84 -0.95 -11.35
N ARG A 145 14.05 -1.31 -11.81
CA ARG A 145 14.36 -2.59 -12.48
C ARG A 145 15.59 -3.27 -11.90
N THR A 146 16.27 -2.60 -10.97
CA THR A 146 17.45 -3.12 -10.28
C THR A 146 17.05 -3.77 -8.96
N PRO A 147 17.72 -4.85 -8.57
CA PRO A 147 17.43 -5.51 -7.31
C PRO A 147 17.81 -4.61 -6.12
N PRO A 148 17.06 -4.66 -5.01
CA PRO A 148 17.50 -4.07 -3.75
C PRO A 148 18.71 -4.83 -3.18
N ALA A 149 19.33 -4.27 -2.14
CA ALA A 149 20.48 -4.90 -1.48
C ALA A 149 20.13 -6.22 -0.76
N THR A 150 18.87 -6.38 -0.33
CA THR A 150 18.36 -7.55 0.38
C THR A 150 16.92 -7.79 -0.03
N GLY A 151 16.45 -9.04 0.11
CA GLY A 151 15.05 -9.39 -0.09
C GLY A 151 14.14 -8.88 1.03
N SER A 152 14.67 -8.45 2.18
CA SER A 152 13.90 -7.96 3.33
C SER A 152 13.36 -6.54 3.16
N LEU A 153 12.22 -6.25 3.79
CA LEU A 153 11.77 -4.87 3.99
C LEU A 153 12.83 -4.08 4.78
N GLN A 154 12.96 -2.80 4.44
CA GLN A 154 13.80 -1.83 5.12
C GLN A 154 13.03 -0.51 5.10
N LEU A 155 12.47 -0.12 6.25
CA LEU A 155 11.59 1.05 6.36
C LEU A 155 12.20 2.19 7.17
N ASP A 156 13.40 2.01 7.71
CA ASP A 156 14.11 3.02 8.51
C ASP A 156 15.23 3.66 7.68
N PRO A 157 15.11 4.91 7.24
CA PRO A 157 16.11 5.53 6.38
C PRO A 157 17.48 5.69 7.07
N SER A 158 17.58 5.57 8.40
CA SER A 158 18.86 5.57 9.12
C SER A 158 19.66 4.28 8.92
N MET A 159 19.00 3.19 8.50
CA MET A 159 19.59 1.86 8.32
C MET A 159 19.91 1.53 6.84
N GLY A 160 19.70 2.48 5.92
CA GLY A 160 20.05 2.34 4.51
C GLY A 160 18.94 2.79 3.56
N PRO A 161 19.06 2.47 2.26
CA PRO A 161 18.02 2.75 1.28
C PRO A 161 16.72 2.03 1.63
N ILE A 162 15.62 2.77 1.56
CA ILE A 162 14.29 2.22 1.80
C ILE A 162 13.97 1.12 0.76
N GLN A 163 13.49 0.00 1.28
CA GLN A 163 12.87 -1.08 0.52
C GLN A 163 11.49 -1.33 1.14
N ALA A 164 10.49 -0.59 0.65
CA ALA A 164 9.13 -0.62 1.17
C ALA A 164 8.23 -1.68 0.52
N VAL A 165 8.78 -2.49 -0.39
CA VAL A 165 8.03 -3.43 -1.22
C VAL A 165 8.58 -4.84 -1.12
N GLN A 166 7.68 -5.81 -1.06
CA GLN A 166 7.96 -7.24 -1.07
C GLN A 166 6.84 -8.01 -1.78
N PHE A 167 7.14 -9.27 -2.12
CA PHE A 167 6.14 -10.27 -2.46
C PHE A 167 6.17 -11.38 -1.42
N THR A 168 4.99 -11.76 -0.97
CA THR A 168 4.78 -12.92 -0.11
C THR A 168 4.09 -14.02 -0.91
N CYS A 169 4.60 -15.25 -0.77
CA CYS A 169 4.16 -16.40 -1.56
C CYS A 169 3.99 -17.64 -0.69
N PRO A 170 2.90 -17.77 0.06
CA PRO A 170 2.72 -18.95 0.89
C PRO A 170 2.57 -20.20 0.02
N ALA A 171 3.20 -21.29 0.44
CA ALA A 171 3.33 -22.51 -0.36
C ALA A 171 3.36 -23.75 0.55
N GLN A 172 2.83 -24.86 0.07
CA GLN A 172 2.79 -26.12 0.82
C GLN A 172 4.18 -26.72 0.99
N GLY A 173 4.49 -27.20 2.19
CA GLY A 173 5.78 -27.87 2.47
C GLY A 173 6.98 -26.92 2.62
N ASP A 174 6.75 -25.61 2.71
CA ASP A 174 7.78 -24.57 2.88
C ASP A 174 9.01 -24.66 1.93
N PRO A 175 8.79 -24.76 0.60
CA PRO A 175 9.86 -24.81 -0.39
C PRO A 175 10.60 -23.47 -0.48
N ASP A 176 11.77 -23.50 -1.13
CA ASP A 176 12.45 -22.26 -1.51
C ASP A 176 11.64 -21.56 -2.62
N ARG A 177 11.06 -20.39 -2.30
CA ARG A 177 10.26 -19.58 -3.23
C ARG A 177 11.08 -18.75 -4.20
N TYR A 178 12.33 -18.54 -3.84
CA TYR A 178 13.30 -17.72 -4.56
C TYR A 178 14.57 -18.56 -4.82
N PRO A 179 15.31 -18.29 -5.91
CA PRO A 179 16.53 -19.03 -6.19
C PRO A 179 17.55 -18.88 -5.05
N LYS A 180 18.09 -20.01 -4.58
CA LYS A 180 19.09 -20.01 -3.51
C LYS A 180 20.35 -19.27 -3.97
N GLY A 181 20.80 -18.30 -3.16
CA GLY A 181 21.98 -17.49 -3.47
C GLY A 181 21.77 -16.51 -4.64
N SER A 182 20.51 -16.20 -4.98
CA SER A 182 20.21 -15.16 -5.95
C SER A 182 20.82 -13.82 -5.55
N ASP A 183 21.30 -13.06 -6.54
CA ASP A 183 21.70 -11.66 -6.42
C ASP A 183 20.62 -10.69 -6.96
N GLY A 184 19.45 -11.22 -7.32
CA GLY A 184 18.33 -10.45 -7.85
C GLY A 184 18.37 -10.22 -9.37
N THR A 185 19.49 -10.51 -10.04
CA THR A 185 19.65 -10.19 -11.48
C THR A 185 18.96 -11.19 -12.40
N ARG A 186 18.73 -12.42 -11.94
CA ARG A 186 18.13 -13.52 -12.72
C ARG A 186 16.94 -14.21 -12.04
N GLY A 187 16.49 -13.67 -10.92
CA GLY A 187 15.39 -14.16 -10.11
C GLY A 187 15.35 -13.42 -8.78
N GLY A 188 14.23 -13.47 -8.06
CA GLY A 188 14.04 -12.64 -6.86
C GLY A 188 15.00 -12.94 -5.72
N LEU A 189 14.99 -12.06 -4.72
CA LEU A 189 15.79 -12.18 -3.50
C LEU A 189 14.91 -12.67 -2.37
N ALA A 190 15.29 -13.80 -1.74
CA ALA A 190 14.62 -14.22 -0.51
C ALA A 190 14.85 -13.20 0.61
N ASP A 191 13.83 -12.95 1.42
CA ASP A 191 14.02 -12.30 2.71
C ASP A 191 14.84 -13.23 3.62
N PRO A 192 15.98 -12.78 4.17
CA PRO A 192 16.85 -13.60 5.03
C PRO A 192 16.19 -14.05 6.34
N THR A 193 15.12 -13.38 6.77
CA THR A 193 14.42 -13.63 8.03
C THR A 193 13.03 -14.24 7.83
N ASN A 194 12.45 -14.11 6.64
CA ASN A 194 11.15 -14.65 6.30
C ASN A 194 11.20 -15.43 4.97
N ARG A 195 11.35 -16.75 5.04
CA ARG A 195 11.42 -17.61 3.84
C ARG A 195 10.17 -17.55 2.95
N GLY A 196 9.05 -17.03 3.45
CA GLY A 196 7.80 -16.83 2.72
C GLY A 196 7.75 -15.57 1.87
N ALA A 197 8.68 -14.63 2.07
CA ALA A 197 8.69 -13.32 1.45
C ALA A 197 10.03 -13.02 0.77
N GLY A 198 10.04 -11.98 -0.05
CA GLY A 198 11.25 -11.54 -0.75
C GLY A 198 11.01 -10.36 -1.67
N ALA A 199 12.07 -9.88 -2.30
CA ALA A 199 12.00 -8.83 -3.29
C ALA A 199 11.95 -9.41 -4.70
N GLY A 200 11.02 -8.89 -5.51
CA GLY A 200 10.72 -9.40 -6.85
C GLY A 200 9.83 -10.63 -6.82
N PHE A 201 9.42 -11.11 -7.99
CA PHE A 201 8.48 -12.23 -8.07
C PHE A 201 9.11 -13.57 -7.63
N PRO A 202 8.35 -14.43 -6.93
CA PRO A 202 8.77 -15.78 -6.59
C PRO A 202 8.76 -16.69 -7.84
N VAL A 203 9.56 -17.75 -7.83
CA VAL A 203 9.73 -18.68 -8.97
C VAL A 203 8.95 -19.99 -8.81
N ILE A 204 8.02 -20.04 -7.86
CA ILE A 204 7.17 -21.19 -7.57
C ILE A 204 5.70 -20.80 -7.48
N ASN A 205 4.81 -21.79 -7.61
CA ASN A 205 3.39 -21.57 -7.37
C ASN A 205 3.12 -21.31 -5.87
N CYS A 206 2.42 -20.21 -5.58
CA CYS A 206 1.96 -19.88 -4.23
C CYS A 206 0.66 -20.67 -3.96
N ASP A 207 0.81 -21.93 -3.57
CA ASP A 207 -0.28 -22.92 -3.41
C ASP A 207 -0.68 -23.16 -1.93
N GLY A 208 -0.29 -22.24 -1.05
CA GLY A 208 -0.68 -22.25 0.35
C GLY A 208 -2.19 -22.07 0.56
N TYR A 209 -2.70 -22.61 1.67
CA TYR A 209 -4.12 -22.48 2.03
C TYR A 209 -4.55 -21.01 2.13
N ALA A 210 -5.60 -20.64 1.39
CA ALA A 210 -6.16 -19.27 1.34
C ALA A 210 -5.12 -18.17 1.07
N SER A 211 -3.98 -18.54 0.47
CA SER A 211 -2.78 -17.72 0.48
C SER A 211 -2.08 -17.73 -0.88
N PRO A 212 -2.61 -16.99 -1.85
CA PRO A 212 -1.98 -16.88 -3.16
C PRO A 212 -0.84 -15.84 -3.15
N LEU A 213 -0.33 -15.47 -4.33
CA LEU A 213 0.67 -14.42 -4.46
C LEU A 213 0.14 -13.09 -3.89
N ARG A 214 0.95 -12.47 -3.02
CA ARG A 214 0.61 -11.23 -2.32
C ARG A 214 1.63 -10.14 -2.61
N GLN A 215 1.15 -8.97 -3.04
CA GLN A 215 1.94 -7.74 -3.05
C GLN A 215 1.90 -7.11 -1.66
N ASP A 216 3.07 -6.76 -1.14
CA ASP A 216 3.27 -6.11 0.15
C ASP A 216 3.89 -4.74 -0.08
N VAL A 217 3.18 -3.66 0.25
CA VAL A 217 3.68 -2.28 0.08
C VAL A 217 3.42 -1.44 1.33
N HIS A 218 4.49 -0.95 1.94
CA HIS A 218 4.45 0.00 3.05
C HIS A 218 4.49 1.43 2.54
N LEU A 219 3.73 2.34 3.15
CA LEU A 219 3.76 3.76 2.81
C LEU A 219 4.42 4.57 3.94
N PRO A 220 5.13 5.66 3.60
CA PRO A 220 5.71 6.58 4.57
C PRO A 220 4.63 7.21 5.47
N SER A 221 5.00 7.52 6.72
CA SER A 221 4.08 7.99 7.76
C SER A 221 4.45 9.34 8.38
N CYS A 222 5.45 10.03 7.82
CA CYS A 222 5.79 11.40 8.19
C CYS A 222 5.43 12.35 7.05
N TYR A 223 4.48 13.24 7.30
CA TYR A 223 4.03 14.26 6.35
C TYR A 223 4.73 15.59 6.61
N ASN A 224 5.27 16.24 5.57
CA ASN A 224 5.86 17.57 5.58
C ASN A 224 4.85 18.63 5.14
N PRO A 225 4.27 19.42 6.06
CA PRO A 225 3.29 20.44 5.71
C PRO A 225 3.85 21.54 4.81
N ALA A 226 5.17 21.79 4.84
CA ALA A 226 5.80 22.83 4.03
C ALA A 226 5.89 22.45 2.54
N ALA A 227 5.90 21.15 2.22
CA ALA A 227 5.86 20.66 0.83
C ALA A 227 4.44 20.67 0.25
N GLY A 228 3.41 20.75 1.11
CA GLY A 228 2.01 20.68 0.73
C GLY A 228 1.53 19.27 0.39
N LEU A 229 0.24 19.16 0.05
CA LEU A 229 -0.45 17.88 -0.11
C LEU A 229 -0.09 17.15 -1.42
N ASP A 230 0.25 17.89 -2.46
CA ASP A 230 0.41 17.37 -3.83
C ASP A 230 1.83 16.97 -4.20
N ASN A 231 2.84 17.49 -3.50
CA ASN A 231 4.24 17.27 -3.83
C ASN A 231 4.73 15.91 -3.30
N HIS A 232 4.18 14.83 -3.86
CA HIS A 232 4.40 13.44 -3.44
C HIS A 232 5.88 13.00 -3.39
N HIS A 233 6.77 13.69 -4.13
CA HIS A 233 8.21 13.41 -4.09
C HIS A 233 8.92 13.87 -2.81
N SER A 234 8.33 14.81 -2.06
CA SER A 234 9.01 15.44 -0.91
C SER A 234 8.09 15.76 0.27
N ASN A 235 6.79 15.47 0.14
CA ASN A 235 5.81 15.66 1.20
C ASN A 235 5.79 14.50 2.20
N MET A 236 6.32 13.33 1.86
CA MET A 236 6.28 12.15 2.73
C MET A 236 7.67 11.55 2.95
N ALA A 237 7.89 11.01 4.15
CA ALA A 237 9.09 10.25 4.51
C ALA A 237 8.74 9.11 5.47
N PHE A 238 9.53 8.05 5.45
CA PHE A 238 9.48 7.04 6.51
C PHE A 238 10.10 7.59 7.80
N PRO A 239 9.53 7.28 8.98
CA PRO A 239 10.12 7.68 10.26
C PRO A 239 11.44 6.96 10.50
N SER A 240 12.29 7.54 11.35
CA SER A 240 13.59 6.94 11.74
C SER A 240 13.51 6.39 13.17
N ASP A 241 14.29 5.35 13.48
CA ASP A 241 14.39 4.87 14.85
C ASP A 241 15.04 5.91 15.77
N ASN A 242 14.41 6.13 16.91
CA ASN A 242 14.87 6.90 18.04
C ASN A 242 14.70 6.08 19.31
N HIS A 243 15.63 5.15 19.54
CA HIS A 243 15.65 4.27 20.70
C HIS A 243 14.41 3.36 20.81
N GLY A 244 14.07 2.68 19.71
CA GLY A 244 12.92 1.78 19.62
C GLY A 244 11.59 2.49 19.39
N LYS A 245 11.62 3.77 19.01
CA LYS A 245 10.47 4.59 18.68
C LYS A 245 10.65 5.17 17.28
N LEU A 246 9.63 5.09 16.45
CA LEU A 246 9.67 5.60 15.09
C LEU A 246 9.22 7.06 15.10
N ASP A 247 10.17 7.98 14.93
CA ASP A 247 9.92 9.42 15.03
C ASP A 247 10.06 10.11 13.67
N CYS A 248 9.23 11.13 13.46
CA CYS A 248 9.27 11.98 12.30
C CYS A 248 10.31 13.11 12.46
N PRO A 249 10.82 13.65 11.34
CA PRO A 249 11.66 14.84 11.40
C PRO A 249 10.95 16.01 12.08
N ALA A 250 11.70 16.88 12.76
CA ALA A 250 11.12 18.01 13.48
C ALA A 250 10.27 18.91 12.55
N GLY A 251 9.07 19.25 12.99
CA GLY A 251 8.10 20.05 12.22
C GLY A 251 7.23 19.26 11.24
N TRP A 252 7.45 17.95 11.12
CA TRP A 252 6.62 17.06 10.32
C TRP A 252 5.48 16.49 11.16
N VAL A 253 4.39 16.10 10.50
CA VAL A 253 3.21 15.52 11.12
C VAL A 253 3.28 14.01 10.97
N HIS A 254 3.25 13.29 12.10
CA HIS A 254 3.14 11.84 12.10
C HIS A 254 1.70 11.46 11.77
N VAL A 255 1.49 10.72 10.69
CA VAL A 255 0.19 10.20 10.23
C VAL A 255 0.18 8.66 10.32
N PRO A 256 -0.96 7.96 10.22
CA PRO A 256 -0.95 6.50 10.26
C PRO A 256 -0.01 5.88 9.22
N HIS A 257 0.70 4.84 9.59
CA HIS A 257 1.52 4.06 8.67
C HIS A 257 0.63 3.04 7.96
N LEU A 258 0.50 3.18 6.64
CA LEU A 258 -0.29 2.27 5.83
C LEU A 258 0.57 1.11 5.31
N PHE A 259 0.01 -0.08 5.34
CA PHE A 259 0.58 -1.26 4.71
C PHE A 259 -0.48 -2.01 3.91
N TYR A 260 -0.22 -2.20 2.62
CA TYR A 260 -1.16 -2.83 1.70
C TYR A 260 -0.79 -4.30 1.57
N GLU A 261 -1.78 -5.16 1.79
CA GLU A 261 -1.74 -6.55 1.35
C GLU A 261 -2.72 -6.72 0.19
N VAL A 262 -2.20 -7.04 -1.00
CA VAL A 262 -3.02 -7.26 -2.20
C VAL A 262 -2.81 -8.68 -2.68
N TYR A 263 -3.83 -9.52 -2.53
CA TYR A 263 -3.79 -10.94 -2.89
C TYR A 263 -4.41 -11.14 -4.28
N TYR A 264 -3.72 -11.89 -5.13
CA TYR A 264 -4.17 -12.20 -6.48
C TYR A 264 -4.50 -13.68 -6.61
N ASP A 265 -5.53 -14.07 -7.37
CA ASP A 265 -5.88 -15.48 -7.55
C ASP A 265 -4.97 -16.18 -8.59
N THR A 266 -3.67 -16.25 -8.25
CA THR A 266 -2.64 -16.94 -9.05
C THR A 266 -2.82 -18.46 -9.15
N PRO A 267 -3.43 -19.19 -8.18
CA PRO A 267 -3.70 -20.62 -8.33
C PRO A 267 -4.50 -21.00 -9.58
N ARG A 268 -5.35 -20.10 -10.12
CA ARG A 268 -6.07 -20.31 -11.39
C ARG A 268 -5.16 -20.64 -12.58
N PHE A 269 -3.90 -20.23 -12.52
CA PHE A 269 -2.92 -20.38 -13.60
C PHE A 269 -1.95 -21.54 -13.39
N ALA A 270 -2.06 -22.26 -12.28
CA ALA A 270 -1.13 -23.33 -11.88
C ALA A 270 -1.05 -24.47 -12.92
N ALA A 271 -2.18 -24.84 -13.53
CA ALA A 271 -2.25 -25.93 -14.49
C ALA A 271 -1.45 -25.66 -15.78
N ASP A 272 -1.26 -24.39 -16.13
CA ASP A 272 -0.51 -23.94 -17.32
C ASP A 272 0.91 -23.46 -17.00
N TRP A 273 1.28 -23.34 -15.73
CA TRP A 273 2.63 -23.01 -15.32
C TRP A 273 3.47 -24.27 -15.10
N ARG A 274 4.69 -24.28 -15.64
CA ARG A 274 5.73 -25.28 -15.33
C ARG A 274 6.92 -24.54 -14.68
N PRO A 275 6.99 -24.47 -13.33
CA PRO A 275 8.11 -23.85 -12.65
C PRO A 275 9.43 -24.53 -13.02
N ASP A 276 10.41 -23.75 -13.45
CA ASP A 276 11.78 -24.20 -13.73
C ASP A 276 12.78 -23.73 -12.65
N GLY A 277 12.27 -23.07 -11.60
CA GLY A 277 13.04 -22.47 -10.53
C GLY A 277 13.82 -21.21 -10.94
N ARG A 278 13.55 -20.64 -12.11
CA ARG A 278 14.25 -19.47 -12.66
C ARG A 278 13.31 -18.33 -12.99
N ASN A 279 12.17 -18.62 -13.61
CA ASN A 279 11.21 -17.61 -14.04
C ASN A 279 9.77 -17.98 -13.64
N GLN A 280 8.89 -17.00 -13.80
CA GLN A 280 7.47 -17.07 -13.48
C GLN A 280 6.65 -16.31 -14.54
N PRO A 281 5.35 -16.63 -14.73
CA PRO A 281 4.55 -16.15 -15.85
C PRO A 281 3.82 -14.83 -15.58
N PHE A 282 3.94 -14.26 -14.39
CA PHE A 282 3.29 -13.01 -14.00
C PHE A 282 4.13 -11.79 -14.33
N VAL A 283 3.47 -10.67 -14.61
CA VAL A 283 4.09 -9.40 -15.00
C VAL A 283 3.27 -8.29 -14.35
N LEU A 284 3.93 -7.25 -13.85
CA LEU A 284 3.21 -6.02 -13.48
C LEU A 284 2.70 -5.31 -14.74
N SER A 285 1.64 -4.52 -14.58
CA SER A 285 0.95 -3.83 -15.68
C SER A 285 1.83 -2.87 -16.47
N ASP A 286 2.96 -2.44 -15.91
CA ASP A 286 3.99 -1.62 -16.54
C ASP A 286 5.01 -2.44 -17.36
N GLY A 287 4.80 -3.75 -17.47
CA GLY A 287 5.65 -4.68 -18.21
C GLY A 287 6.82 -5.24 -17.42
N ASP A 288 6.93 -4.95 -16.12
CA ASP A 288 7.99 -5.47 -15.28
C ASP A 288 7.81 -6.95 -14.92
N ARG A 289 8.75 -7.79 -15.38
CA ARG A 289 8.81 -9.22 -15.08
C ARG A 289 9.60 -9.55 -13.81
N THR A 290 10.33 -8.58 -13.26
CA THR A 290 11.09 -8.75 -12.02
C THR A 290 10.20 -8.55 -10.79
N GLY A 291 9.22 -7.65 -10.87
CA GLY A 291 8.39 -7.23 -9.74
C GLY A 291 9.00 -6.06 -8.93
N TYR A 292 10.22 -5.62 -9.24
CA TYR A 292 10.91 -4.55 -8.51
C TYR A 292 10.26 -3.17 -8.66
N SER A 293 9.44 -2.99 -9.69
CA SER A 293 8.66 -1.77 -9.94
C SER A 293 7.37 -1.65 -9.11
N LEU A 294 7.10 -2.65 -8.26
CA LEU A 294 5.94 -2.61 -7.38
C LEU A 294 5.93 -1.28 -6.61
N HIS A 295 4.75 -0.67 -6.56
CA HIS A 295 4.49 0.56 -5.85
C HIS A 295 3.03 0.56 -5.38
N ALA A 296 2.70 1.53 -4.54
CA ALA A 296 1.34 1.81 -4.14
C ALA A 296 1.15 3.31 -3.97
N ASP A 297 -0.10 3.70 -4.13
CA ASP A 297 -0.49 5.09 -4.16
C ASP A 297 -1.74 5.29 -3.29
N PHE A 298 -1.83 6.47 -2.71
CA PHE A 298 -2.90 6.84 -1.80
C PHE A 298 -3.29 8.30 -1.98
N VAL A 299 -4.61 8.57 -2.00
CA VAL A 299 -5.14 9.91 -1.72
C VAL A 299 -6.09 9.83 -0.54
N SER A 300 -5.83 10.67 0.46
CA SER A 300 -6.68 10.77 1.64
C SER A 300 -8.06 11.34 1.31
N GLY A 301 -9.09 10.61 1.71
CA GLY A 301 -10.49 11.02 1.76
C GLY A 301 -11.12 10.62 3.10
N TRP A 302 -10.33 10.69 4.17
CA TRP A 302 -10.79 10.35 5.52
C TRP A 302 -11.53 11.50 6.18
N ASP A 303 -12.68 11.20 6.78
CA ASP A 303 -13.26 12.07 7.80
C ASP A 303 -12.31 12.17 9.00
N ALA A 304 -11.90 13.39 9.32
CA ALA A 304 -10.84 13.63 10.30
C ALA A 304 -11.24 13.21 11.72
N ASP A 305 -12.51 13.35 12.10
CA ASP A 305 -12.99 12.97 13.44
C ASP A 305 -13.08 11.45 13.58
N THR A 306 -13.57 10.77 12.54
CA THR A 306 -13.61 9.30 12.49
C THR A 306 -12.21 8.72 12.59
N LEU A 307 -11.26 9.19 11.76
CA LEU A 307 -9.90 8.68 11.78
C LEU A 307 -9.21 9.00 13.12
N ARG A 308 -9.47 10.16 13.72
CA ARG A 308 -8.94 10.50 15.05
C ARG A 308 -9.46 9.58 16.14
N ALA A 309 -10.76 9.22 16.11
CA ALA A 309 -11.33 8.25 17.02
C ALA A 309 -10.66 6.87 16.88
N ILE A 310 -10.39 6.45 15.64
CA ILE A 310 -9.69 5.19 15.33
C ILE A 310 -8.25 5.21 15.86
N ILE A 311 -7.48 6.27 15.57
CA ILE A 311 -6.09 6.44 16.06
C ILE A 311 -6.01 6.32 17.59
N ASN A 312 -6.96 6.96 18.28
CA ASN A 312 -6.96 7.03 19.73
C ASN A 312 -7.43 5.75 20.43
N GLY A 313 -8.29 4.96 19.78
CA GLY A 313 -9.06 3.93 20.48
C GLY A 313 -9.15 2.57 19.82
N CYS A 314 -8.57 2.36 18.64
CA CYS A 314 -8.67 1.08 17.94
C CYS A 314 -7.37 0.26 17.95
N ASP A 315 -7.50 -1.00 18.35
CA ASP A 315 -6.46 -2.03 18.31
C ASP A 315 -7.09 -3.42 18.12
N THR A 316 -7.82 -3.59 17.03
CA THR A 316 -8.51 -4.85 16.75
C THR A 316 -7.63 -5.88 16.03
N GLY A 317 -6.40 -5.48 15.68
CA GLY A 317 -5.47 -6.28 14.89
C GLY A 317 -6.12 -6.79 13.60
N SER A 318 -5.92 -8.07 13.31
CA SER A 318 -6.54 -8.76 12.16
C SER A 318 -8.07 -8.96 12.30
N GLY A 319 -8.66 -8.62 13.45
CA GLY A 319 -10.10 -8.63 13.66
C GLY A 319 -10.84 -7.58 12.81
N GLY A 320 -10.12 -6.56 12.34
CA GLY A 320 -10.59 -5.57 11.37
C GLY A 320 -11.14 -4.29 12.00
N MET A 321 -10.96 -3.18 11.29
CA MET A 321 -11.33 -1.83 11.73
C MET A 321 -12.84 -1.64 11.88
N ASP A 322 -13.65 -2.44 11.19
CA ASP A 322 -15.12 -2.44 11.35
C ASP A 322 -15.59 -3.02 12.70
N THR A 323 -14.66 -3.54 13.51
CA THR A 323 -14.91 -4.02 14.87
C THR A 323 -14.37 -3.08 15.95
N CYS A 324 -13.83 -1.90 15.57
CA CYS A 324 -13.37 -0.90 16.53
C CYS A 324 -14.52 -0.51 17.49
N PRO A 325 -14.21 -0.21 18.78
CA PRO A 325 -15.23 0.20 19.75
C PRO A 325 -16.01 1.45 19.33
N THR A 326 -15.39 2.33 18.54
CA THR A 326 -16.01 3.55 18.00
C THR A 326 -15.66 3.68 16.53
N VAL A 327 -16.70 3.67 15.69
CA VAL A 327 -16.63 4.01 14.27
C VAL A 327 -17.70 5.07 14.00
N ILE A 328 -17.28 6.34 13.99
CA ILE A 328 -18.17 7.46 13.68
C ILE A 328 -18.73 7.26 12.25
N GLY A 329 -20.03 7.53 12.07
CA GLY A 329 -20.76 7.23 10.82
C GLY A 329 -21.11 5.75 10.61
N GLY A 330 -20.44 4.84 11.33
CA GLY A 330 -20.69 3.40 11.32
C GLY A 330 -20.04 2.64 10.17
N VAL A 331 -20.28 1.34 10.16
CA VAL A 331 -19.72 0.40 9.18
C VAL A 331 -20.54 0.42 7.89
N ASN A 332 -19.85 0.32 6.76
CA ASN A 332 -20.42 0.08 5.45
C ASN A 332 -20.51 -1.43 5.20
N ARG A 333 -21.69 -1.90 4.80
CA ARG A 333 -21.94 -3.31 4.43
C ARG A 333 -22.37 -3.44 2.97
N ASP A 334 -22.37 -2.34 2.21
CA ASP A 334 -22.62 -2.34 0.78
C ASP A 334 -21.37 -2.81 0.05
N ASP A 335 -21.53 -3.82 -0.80
CA ASP A 335 -20.51 -4.41 -1.67
C ASP A 335 -20.47 -3.78 -3.07
N LYS A 336 -21.28 -2.75 -3.30
CA LYS A 336 -21.46 -2.10 -4.60
C LYS A 336 -21.09 -0.64 -4.54
N CYS A 337 -19.80 -0.38 -4.54
CA CYS A 337 -19.29 0.91 -5.02
C CYS A 337 -18.36 0.66 -6.20
N VAL A 338 -18.82 1.05 -7.38
CA VAL A 338 -18.06 1.01 -8.63
C VAL A 338 -17.63 2.43 -8.96
N ILE A 339 -16.36 2.59 -9.31
CA ILE A 339 -15.83 3.83 -9.89
C ILE A 339 -15.88 3.67 -11.41
N ASP A 340 -16.38 4.68 -12.11
CA ASP A 340 -16.37 4.68 -13.57
C ASP A 340 -14.94 4.96 -14.08
N SER A 341 -14.38 4.02 -14.82
CA SER A 341 -13.04 4.16 -15.38
C SER A 341 -13.05 5.07 -16.61
N VAL A 342 -12.31 6.19 -16.55
CA VAL A 342 -12.15 7.13 -17.68
C VAL A 342 -11.26 6.53 -18.77
N VAL A 343 -10.28 5.71 -18.37
CA VAL A 343 -9.36 5.02 -19.29
C VAL A 343 -9.32 3.53 -18.90
N PRO A 344 -10.39 2.78 -19.22
CA PRO A 344 -10.55 1.39 -18.77
C PRO A 344 -9.51 0.47 -19.39
N ASP A 345 -9.21 -0.60 -18.66
CA ASP A 345 -8.51 -1.74 -19.25
C ASP A 345 -9.34 -2.41 -20.36
N PRO A 346 -8.69 -3.14 -21.28
CA PRO A 346 -9.39 -3.98 -22.24
C PRO A 346 -10.33 -4.98 -21.54
N THR A 347 -11.48 -5.22 -22.15
CA THR A 347 -12.49 -6.16 -21.64
C THR A 347 -12.29 -7.59 -22.12
N ASP A 348 -11.44 -7.80 -23.13
CA ASP A 348 -11.12 -9.12 -23.64
C ASP A 348 -10.45 -9.97 -22.56
N GLU A 349 -10.80 -11.26 -22.50
CA GLU A 349 -10.20 -12.20 -21.55
C GLU A 349 -8.68 -12.34 -21.76
N TRP A 350 -8.26 -12.30 -23.04
CA TRP A 350 -6.88 -12.36 -23.47
C TRP A 350 -6.55 -11.19 -24.37
N VAL A 351 -5.42 -10.53 -24.12
CA VAL A 351 -4.92 -9.40 -24.91
C VAL A 351 -3.54 -9.71 -25.49
N ASN A 352 -3.24 -9.16 -26.66
CA ASN A 352 -1.94 -9.37 -27.31
C ASN A 352 -0.83 -8.48 -26.74
N VAL A 353 -1.21 -7.35 -26.12
CA VAL A 353 -0.31 -6.37 -25.52
C VAL A 353 -0.89 -5.90 -24.19
N LEU A 354 -0.03 -5.55 -23.23
CA LEU A 354 -0.46 -4.95 -21.97
C LEU A 354 -1.12 -3.58 -22.21
N PRO A 355 -2.07 -3.15 -21.35
CA PRO A 355 -2.63 -1.81 -21.42
C PRO A 355 -1.55 -0.74 -21.49
N GLY A 356 -1.72 0.22 -22.39
CA GLY A 356 -0.70 1.26 -22.66
C GLY A 356 0.45 0.83 -23.56
N ASN A 357 0.37 -0.37 -24.16
CA ASN A 357 1.43 -0.95 -24.99
C ASN A 357 2.75 -1.10 -24.23
N ASN A 358 2.68 -1.38 -22.93
CA ASN A 358 3.86 -1.52 -22.08
C ASN A 358 4.71 -2.72 -22.55
N PRO A 359 5.99 -2.51 -22.91
CA PRO A 359 6.86 -3.59 -23.34
C PRO A 359 7.32 -4.40 -22.13
N LEU A 360 7.54 -5.70 -22.33
CA LEU A 360 8.13 -6.56 -21.30
C LEU A 360 9.58 -6.20 -21.04
N GLN A 361 9.95 -6.13 -19.76
CA GLN A 361 11.29 -5.81 -19.29
C GLN A 361 11.67 -6.70 -18.10
N GLY A 362 12.97 -6.92 -17.89
CA GLY A 362 13.48 -7.67 -16.74
C GLY A 362 13.83 -9.11 -17.07
N TRP A 363 13.65 -10.03 -16.12
CA TRP A 363 14.12 -11.41 -16.26
C TRP A 363 13.53 -12.08 -17.50
N GLY A 364 14.41 -12.64 -18.34
CA GLY A 364 14.04 -13.41 -19.52
C GLY A 364 13.36 -12.63 -20.65
N ALA A 365 13.26 -11.29 -20.59
CA ALA A 365 12.82 -10.44 -21.69
C ALA A 365 13.85 -9.32 -21.90
N GLY A 366 14.53 -9.33 -23.06
CA GLY A 366 15.32 -8.22 -23.59
C GLY A 366 16.12 -7.38 -22.59
N GLY A 367 17.42 -7.67 -22.47
CA GLY A 367 18.49 -6.77 -22.00
C GLY A 367 18.34 -6.09 -20.64
N TYR A 368 19.08 -6.58 -19.64
CA TYR A 368 20.11 -5.79 -18.95
C TYR A 368 21.34 -6.67 -18.70
#